data_AF-A0A4V2SVY6-F1
#
_entry.id   AF-A0A4V2SVY6-F1
#
_cell.length_a   1.000
_cell.length_b   1.000
_cell.length_c   1.000
_cell.angle_alpha   90.00
_cell.angle_beta   90.00
_cell.angle_gamma   90.00
#
_symmetry.space_group_name_H-M   'P 1'
#
loop_
_entity.id
_entity.type
_entity.pdbx_description
1 polymer ?
#
loop_
_entity_poly.entity_id
_entity_poly.type
_entity_poly.pdbx_seq_one_letter_code
_entity_poly.pdbx_strand_id
1 'polypeptide(L)' 'MTDKAATLELDQTYAPRADFSRSAHVDAAKYDEMYRASITDPEGFWGEHGKRLDWIRP' A
#
# COMPACT_ATOMS: atom_id res chain seq x y z
N MET A 1 15.61 -27.22 30.44
CA MET A 1 14.57 -26.18 30.30
C MET A 1 15.29 -24.84 30.47
N THR A 2 15.72 -24.25 29.37
CA THR A 2 16.40 -22.94 29.36
C THR A 2 15.68 -22.11 28.33
N ASP A 3 14.98 -21.09 28.82
CA ASP A 3 14.12 -20.21 28.06
C ASP A 3 14.87 -19.47 26.96
N LYS A 4 14.31 -19.58 25.75
CA LYS A 4 14.66 -18.78 24.57
C LYS A 4 13.97 -17.40 24.70
N ALA A 5 14.19 -16.71 25.82
CA ALA A 5 13.56 -15.42 26.11
C ALA A 5 14.39 -14.28 25.50
N ALA A 6 14.32 -14.07 24.18
CA ALA A 6 14.75 -12.81 23.53
C ALA A 6 14.38 -12.71 22.04
N THR A 7 13.16 -13.09 21.60
CA THR A 7 12.78 -12.85 20.17
C THR A 7 11.30 -12.59 19.90
N LEU A 8 10.46 -12.31 20.89
CA LEU A 8 9.07 -11.91 20.63
C LEU A 8 8.76 -10.56 21.26
N GLU A 9 7.82 -9.85 20.61
CA GLU A 9 7.14 -8.63 21.05
C GLU A 9 7.66 -7.28 20.51
N LEU A 10 7.74 -7.13 19.19
CA LEU A 10 7.50 -5.83 18.52
C LEU A 10 6.75 -6.03 17.18
N ASP A 11 5.61 -6.72 17.19
CA ASP A 11 4.58 -6.56 16.13
C ASP A 11 3.46 -5.66 16.65
N GLN A 12 3.83 -4.51 17.21
CA GLN A 12 2.84 -3.53 17.61
C GLN A 12 2.45 -2.69 16.39
N THR A 13 1.37 -3.11 15.72
CA THR A 13 0.76 -2.35 14.62
C THR A 13 -0.19 -1.30 15.16
N TYR A 14 -0.11 -0.08 14.62
CA TYR A 14 -0.99 1.03 14.98
C TYR A 14 -1.95 1.31 13.84
N ALA A 15 -3.24 1.11 14.08
CA ALA A 15 -4.26 1.49 13.12
C ALA A 15 -4.26 3.01 12.88
N PRO A 16 -4.48 3.48 11.64
CA PRO A 16 -4.72 4.89 11.39
C PRO A 16 -5.97 5.37 12.14
N ARG A 17 -6.02 6.66 12.43
CA ARG A 17 -7.22 7.27 13.04
C ARG A 17 -8.41 7.14 12.10
N ALA A 18 -9.60 6.88 12.65
CA ALA A 18 -10.81 6.68 11.87
C ALA A 18 -11.12 7.84 10.90
N ASP A 19 -10.94 9.09 11.34
CA ASP A 19 -11.18 10.26 10.50
C ASP A 19 -10.23 10.34 9.29
N PHE A 20 -9.01 9.86 9.44
CA PHE A 20 -8.05 9.75 8.34
C PHE A 20 -8.45 8.62 7.39
N SER A 21 -8.80 7.44 7.92
CA SER A 21 -9.22 6.30 7.11
C SER A 21 -10.45 6.60 6.25
N ARG A 22 -11.36 7.46 6.72
CA ARG A 22 -12.59 7.84 5.98
C ARG A 22 -12.32 8.71 4.76
N SER A 23 -11.25 9.50 4.76
CA SER A 23 -10.87 10.38 3.65
C SER A 23 -9.71 9.83 2.81
N ALA A 24 -9.14 8.69 3.20
CA ALA A 24 -8.07 8.04 2.48
C ALA A 24 -8.53 7.59 1.09
N HIS A 25 -7.67 7.79 0.09
CA HIS A 25 -7.94 7.38 -1.28
C HIS A 25 -7.86 5.86 -1.50
N VAL A 26 -7.24 5.15 -0.56
CA VAL A 26 -6.93 3.72 -0.66
C VAL A 26 -7.05 3.11 0.74
N ASP A 27 -7.72 1.97 0.83
CA ASP A 27 -7.74 1.09 2.01
C ASP A 27 -6.82 -0.14 1.79
N ALA A 28 -6.75 -1.05 2.76
CA ALA A 28 -5.86 -2.20 2.67
C ALA A 28 -6.17 -3.11 1.47
N ALA A 29 -7.46 -3.41 1.24
CA ALA A 29 -7.86 -4.27 0.13
C ALA A 29 -7.56 -3.62 -1.22
N LYS A 30 -7.79 -2.31 -1.35
CA LYS A 30 -7.50 -1.58 -2.57
C LYS A 30 -6.00 -1.44 -2.80
N TYR A 31 -5.21 -1.27 -1.74
CA TYR A 31 -3.75 -1.29 -1.83
C TYR A 31 -3.26 -2.63 -2.40
N ASP A 32 -3.73 -3.76 -1.87
CA ASP A 32 -3.32 -5.09 -2.32
C ASP A 32 -3.66 -5.31 -3.81
N GLU A 33 -4.86 -4.87 -4.23
CA GLU A 33 -5.28 -4.94 -5.62
C GLU A 33 -4.38 -4.08 -6.53
N MET A 34 -4.17 -2.82 -6.17
CA MET A 34 -3.34 -1.88 -6.94
C MET A 34 -1.88 -2.34 -6.98
N TYR A 35 -1.34 -2.84 -5.87
CA TYR A 35 0.01 -3.36 -5.81
C TYR A 35 0.17 -4.57 -6.72
N ARG A 36 -0.75 -5.55 -6.64
CA ARG A 36 -0.76 -6.70 -7.55
C ARG A 36 -0.79 -6.24 -9.01
N ALA A 37 -1.69 -5.34 -9.38
CA ALA A 37 -1.78 -4.81 -10.73
C ALA A 37 -0.48 -4.13 -11.19
N SER A 38 0.16 -3.34 -10.32
CA SER A 38 1.42 -2.65 -10.61
C SER A 38 2.58 -3.60 -10.93
N ILE A 39 2.52 -4.83 -10.44
CA ILE A 39 3.53 -5.87 -10.66
C ILE A 39 3.15 -6.78 -11.84
N THR A 40 1.89 -7.19 -11.95
CA THR A 40 1.45 -8.15 -12.97
C THR A 40 1.20 -7.53 -14.34
N ASP A 41 0.79 -6.26 -14.38
CA ASP A 41 0.59 -5.48 -15.61
C ASP A 41 1.11 -4.04 -15.41
N PRO A 42 2.44 -3.87 -15.38
CA PRO A 42 3.05 -2.58 -15.09
C PRO A 42 2.73 -1.52 -16.16
N GLU A 43 2.66 -1.89 -17.44
CA GLU A 43 2.38 -0.96 -18.53
C GLU A 43 0.94 -0.43 -18.45
N GLY A 44 -0.04 -1.32 -18.23
CA GLY A 44 -1.43 -0.91 -18.05
C GLY A 44 -1.61 -0.05 -16.80
N PHE A 45 -1.06 -0.49 -15.66
CA PHE A 45 -1.20 0.24 -14.39
C PHE A 45 -0.56 1.63 -14.46
N TRP A 46 0.73 1.71 -14.80
CA TRP A 46 1.44 2.99 -14.82
C TRP A 46 1.03 3.88 -16.00
N GLY A 47 0.61 3.29 -17.11
CA GLY A 47 0.06 4.02 -18.25
C GLY A 47 -1.22 4.79 -17.88
N GLU A 48 -2.15 4.16 -17.16
CA GLU A 48 -3.35 4.85 -16.66
C GLU A 48 -3.00 5.91 -15.61
N HIS A 49 -2.12 5.59 -14.66
CA HIS A 49 -1.73 6.53 -13.62
C HIS A 49 -0.89 7.71 -14.14
N GLY A 50 -0.19 7.56 -15.26
CA GLY A 50 0.58 8.61 -15.91
C GLY A 50 -0.27 9.70 -16.57
N LYS A 51 -1.51 9.39 -16.98
CA LYS A 51 -2.43 10.33 -17.64
C LYS A 51 -2.92 11.46 -16.74
N ARG A 52 -2.73 11.36 -15.42
CA ARG A 52 -3.09 12.43 -14.46
C ARG A 52 -2.14 13.62 -14.50
N LEU A 53 -1.02 13.49 -15.21
CA LEU A 53 -0.01 14.53 -15.34
C LEU A 53 -0.17 15.20 -16.71
N ASP A 54 0.00 16.53 -16.73
CA ASP A 54 0.07 17.29 -17.96
C ASP A 54 1.48 17.20 -18.54
N TRP A 55 1.66 16.30 -19.50
CA TRP A 55 2.93 16.13 -20.19
C TRP A 55 3.10 17.15 -21.31
N ILE A 56 4.28 17.75 -21.40
CA ILE A 56 4.64 18.67 -22.49
C ILE A 56 4.72 17.91 -23.83
N ARG A 57 5.17 16.66 -23.79
CA ARG A 57 5.10 15.69 -24.88
C ARG A 57 4.68 14.34 -24.30
N PRO A 58 3.69 13.67 -24.91
CA PRO A 58 3.30 12.33 -24.50
C PRO A 58 4.43 11.32 -24.69
#